data_AF-A0A7S2E4C5-F1
#
_entry.id   AF-A0A7S2E4C5-F1
#
_cell.length_a   1.000
_cell.length_b   1.000
_cell.length_c   1.000
_cell.angle_alpha   90.00
_cell.angle_beta   90.00
_cell.angle_gamma   90.00
#
_symmetry.space_group_name_H-M   'P 1'
#
loop_
_entity.id
_entity.type
_entity.pdbx_description
1 polymer ?
#
loop_
_entity_poly.entity_id
_entity_poly.type
_entity_poly.pdbx_seq_one_letter_code
_entity_poly.pdbx_strand_id
1 'polypeptide(L)'
;ALQSREERDSECAHGVTTQKMPPPETIIFEDKEVPCWTYESLERLGKPNLKQRAMNLRDQIGADRLPPLRLSAQPPSLIRWILVAQCTIADAVGMEGMTLADWGAPAEVGQVEESEPYFGPKSAQGSRPPTGELPPPTPPAPYATLPPMPPMQSGPPPMAPGNFTLPPYGYDDGLTQAP
;
A
#
# COMPACT_ATOMS: atom_id res chain seq x y z
N ALA A 1 -30.56 -29.04 44.20
CA ALA A 1 -29.35 -28.20 44.07
C ALA A 1 -28.73 -28.55 42.72
N LEU A 2 -29.10 -27.83 41.66
CA LEU A 2 -28.42 -26.60 41.23
C LEU A 2 -26.95 -26.84 40.87
N GLN A 3 -26.72 -27.47 39.72
CA GLN A 3 -25.59 -27.19 38.84
C GLN A 3 -26.14 -27.13 37.41
N SER A 4 -27.05 -26.18 37.23
CA SER A 4 -27.43 -25.65 35.94
C SER A 4 -26.28 -24.78 35.43
N ARG A 5 -26.07 -24.80 34.10
CA ARG A 5 -25.74 -23.63 33.28
C ARG A 5 -24.31 -23.11 33.53
N GLU A 6 -23.35 -23.36 32.65
CA GLU A 6 -23.29 -22.70 31.34
C GLU A 6 -22.30 -23.45 30.44
N GLU A 7 -22.78 -24.52 29.78
CA GLU A 7 -22.22 -24.94 28.49
C GLU A 7 -22.56 -23.81 27.50
N ARG A 8 -21.70 -22.79 27.44
CA ARG A 8 -21.65 -21.95 26.25
C ARG A 8 -20.92 -22.74 25.20
N ASP A 9 -21.73 -23.49 24.45
CA ASP A 9 -21.77 -23.42 23.00
C ASP A 9 -20.88 -22.27 22.47
N SER A 10 -19.63 -22.62 22.18
CA SER A 10 -18.72 -21.77 21.43
C SER A 10 -18.57 -22.41 20.05
N GLU A 11 -19.72 -22.68 19.45
CA GLU A 11 -19.87 -23.01 18.05
C GLU A 11 -19.93 -21.69 17.27
N CYS A 12 -18.77 -21.10 16.99
CA CYS A 12 -18.65 -20.05 16.00
C CYS A 12 -17.56 -20.43 15.01
N ALA A 13 -18.01 -21.06 13.92
CA ALA A 13 -17.35 -21.11 12.63
C ALA A 13 -15.97 -21.79 12.60
N HIS A 14 -16.00 -23.12 12.50
CA HIS A 14 -15.17 -23.78 11.51
C HIS A 14 -15.61 -23.28 10.12
N GLY A 15 -15.15 -22.08 9.76
CA GLY A 15 -15.28 -21.56 8.42
C GLY A 15 -14.66 -22.59 7.49
N VAL A 16 -15.47 -23.13 6.59
CA VAL A 16 -15.06 -24.02 5.52
C VAL A 16 -13.83 -23.38 4.86
N THR A 17 -12.64 -23.88 5.19
CA THR A 17 -11.42 -23.60 4.44
C THR A 17 -11.59 -24.32 3.12
N THR A 18 -12.36 -23.70 2.22
CA THR A 18 -12.35 -24.02 0.81
C THR A 18 -10.87 -24.02 0.40
N GLN A 19 -10.31 -25.22 0.22
CA GLN A 19 -9.02 -25.43 -0.42
C GLN A 19 -9.14 -24.88 -1.84
N LYS A 20 -8.96 -23.58 -1.97
CA LYS A 20 -8.71 -22.90 -3.22
C LYS A 20 -7.20 -22.93 -3.35
N MET A 21 -6.69 -23.54 -4.43
CA MET A 21 -5.26 -23.68 -4.67
C MET A 21 -4.56 -22.37 -4.32
N PRO A 22 -3.49 -22.40 -3.51
CA PRO A 22 -2.87 -21.18 -3.04
C PRO A 22 -2.49 -20.34 -4.26
N PRO A 23 -2.89 -19.06 -4.30
CA PRO A 23 -2.49 -18.20 -5.40
C PRO A 23 -0.96 -18.17 -5.44
N PRO A 24 -0.37 -18.08 -6.65
CA PRO A 24 1.07 -18.05 -6.80
C PRO A 24 1.66 -16.91 -5.96
N GLU A 25 2.63 -17.23 -5.11
CA GLU A 25 3.29 -16.23 -4.24
C GLU A 25 4.16 -15.25 -5.04
N THR A 26 4.54 -15.62 -6.26
CA THR A 26 5.31 -14.80 -7.19
C THR A 26 4.77 -14.93 -8.61
N ILE A 27 4.68 -13.81 -9.32
CA ILE A 27 4.30 -13.77 -10.74
C ILE A 27 5.43 -13.13 -11.54
N ILE A 28 5.77 -13.70 -12.69
CA ILE A 28 6.83 -13.17 -13.56
C ILE A 28 6.17 -12.22 -14.57
N PHE A 29 6.47 -10.93 -14.47
CA PHE A 29 5.97 -9.89 -15.38
C PHE A 29 7.17 -9.16 -16.00
N GLU A 30 7.27 -9.17 -17.34
CA GLU A 30 8.36 -8.51 -18.08
C GLU A 30 9.78 -8.86 -17.56
N ASP A 31 10.03 -10.15 -17.29
CA ASP A 31 11.29 -10.68 -16.71
C ASP A 31 11.55 -10.26 -15.24
N LYS A 32 10.57 -9.64 -14.57
CA LYS A 32 10.63 -9.27 -13.16
C LYS A 32 9.71 -10.14 -12.32
N GLU A 33 10.24 -10.65 -11.22
CA GLU A 33 9.47 -11.39 -10.23
C GLU A 33 8.73 -10.42 -9.31
N VAL A 34 7.42 -10.32 -9.50
CA VAL A 34 6.56 -9.50 -8.66
C VAL A 34 6.01 -10.37 -7.53
N PRO A 35 6.28 -10.03 -6.26
CA PRO A 35 5.71 -10.76 -5.13
C PRO A 35 4.20 -10.47 -5.00
N CYS A 36 3.45 -11.53 -4.80
CA CYS A 36 2.01 -11.50 -4.58
C CYS A 36 1.68 -11.71 -3.10
N TRP A 37 0.54 -11.16 -2.66
CA TRP A 37 0.14 -11.18 -1.26
C TRP A 37 -1.36 -11.41 -1.14
N THR A 38 -1.75 -12.24 -0.19
CA THR A 38 -3.15 -12.49 0.14
C THR A 38 -3.73 -11.37 1.00
N TYR A 39 -5.06 -11.24 0.98
CA TYR A 39 -5.79 -10.27 1.81
C TYR A 39 -5.41 -10.38 3.30
N GLU A 40 -5.38 -11.59 3.86
CA GLU A 40 -5.01 -11.83 5.26
C GLU A 40 -3.57 -11.38 5.58
N SER A 41 -2.63 -11.59 4.66
CA SER A 41 -1.25 -11.15 4.83
C SER A 41 -1.15 -9.63 4.87
N LEU A 42 -1.91 -8.96 3.99
CA LEU A 42 -1.96 -7.50 3.92
C LEU A 42 -2.71 -6.89 5.12
N GLU A 43 -3.76 -7.54 5.63
CA GLU A 43 -4.50 -7.08 6.81
C GLU A 43 -3.65 -7.15 8.09
N ARG A 44 -2.79 -8.16 8.22
CA ARG A 44 -1.82 -8.27 9.31
C ARG A 44 -0.71 -7.22 9.22
N LEU A 45 -0.49 -6.62 8.05
CA LEU A 45 0.52 -5.59 7.82
C LEU A 45 -0.02 -4.20 8.19
N GLY A 46 0.78 -3.43 8.94
CA GLY A 46 0.42 -2.05 9.26
C GLY A 46 0.41 -1.12 8.04
N LYS A 47 -0.35 -0.02 8.13
CA LYS A 47 -0.42 1.07 7.12
C LYS A 47 0.91 1.46 6.46
N PRO A 48 2.04 1.65 7.18
CA PRO A 48 3.31 2.01 6.54
C PRO A 48 3.82 0.93 5.58
N ASN A 49 3.68 -0.34 5.95
CA ASN A 49 4.08 -1.47 5.11
C ASN A 49 3.21 -1.56 3.85
N LEU A 50 1.88 -1.40 3.99
CA LEU A 50 0.96 -1.40 2.85
C LEU A 50 1.32 -0.32 1.82
N LYS A 51 1.61 0.89 2.30
CA LYS A 51 2.03 2.00 1.42
C LYS A 51 3.34 1.67 0.69
N GLN A 52 4.32 1.14 1.39
CA GLN A 52 5.60 0.73 0.80
C GLN A 52 5.41 -0.38 -0.25
N ARG A 53 4.60 -1.39 0.05
CA ARG A 53 4.28 -2.48 -0.90
C ARG A 53 3.56 -1.95 -2.14
N ALA A 54 2.56 -1.09 -1.96
CA ALA A 54 1.85 -0.47 -3.08
C ALA A 54 2.76 0.40 -3.96
N MET A 55 3.66 1.18 -3.35
CA MET A 55 4.66 1.97 -4.08
C MET A 55 5.65 1.08 -4.84
N ASN A 56 6.14 0.02 -4.21
CA ASN A 56 7.09 -0.90 -4.82
C ASN A 56 6.45 -1.67 -5.99
N LEU A 57 5.21 -2.12 -5.83
CA LEU A 57 4.43 -2.74 -6.91
C LEU A 57 4.26 -1.78 -8.09
N ARG A 58 3.87 -0.52 -7.82
CA ARG A 58 3.75 0.53 -8.84
C ARG A 58 5.07 0.80 -9.58
N ASP A 59 6.18 0.80 -8.87
CA ASP A 59 7.50 1.05 -9.44
C ASP A 59 7.95 -0.10 -10.35
N GLN A 60 7.66 -1.35 -9.96
CA GLN A 60 8.00 -2.55 -10.74
C GLN A 60 7.26 -2.64 -12.08
N ILE A 61 5.97 -2.32 -12.10
CA ILE A 61 5.10 -2.44 -13.29
C ILE A 61 5.06 -1.15 -14.11
N GLY A 62 5.26 -0.01 -13.44
CA GLY A 62 5.08 1.31 -13.99
C GLY A 62 3.73 1.94 -13.63
N ALA A 63 3.77 3.24 -13.36
CA ALA A 63 2.60 4.02 -12.98
C ALA A 63 1.52 4.16 -14.06
N ASP A 64 1.84 3.83 -15.31
CA ASP A 64 0.97 4.01 -16.48
C ASP A 64 -0.07 2.89 -16.62
N ARG A 65 0.29 1.67 -16.19
CA ARG A 65 -0.57 0.47 -16.34
C ARG A 65 -1.44 0.18 -15.12
N LEU A 66 -1.18 0.83 -13.99
CA LEU A 66 -1.89 0.60 -12.74
C LEU A 66 -2.86 1.73 -12.41
N PRO A 67 -3.94 1.44 -11.65
CA PRO A 67 -4.84 2.48 -11.16
C PRO A 67 -4.08 3.52 -10.32
N PRO A 68 -4.51 4.79 -10.33
CA PRO A 68 -3.82 5.88 -9.64
C PRO A 68 -3.74 5.63 -8.13
N LEU A 69 -2.52 5.50 -7.62
CA LEU A 69 -2.26 5.19 -6.21
C LEU A 69 -2.64 6.36 -5.29
N ARG A 70 -3.66 6.16 -4.45
CA ARG A 70 -4.10 7.12 -3.42
C ARG A 70 -3.33 6.91 -2.11
N LEU A 71 -2.18 7.57 -1.98
CA LEU A 71 -1.28 7.45 -0.82
C LEU A 71 -1.88 7.93 0.53
N SER A 72 -2.97 8.71 0.49
CA SER A 72 -3.69 9.18 1.68
C SER A 72 -4.85 8.26 2.09
N ALA A 73 -5.07 7.15 1.38
CA ALA A 73 -6.20 6.28 1.63
C ALA A 73 -6.10 5.53 2.97
N GLN A 74 -7.24 5.01 3.41
CA GLN A 74 -7.32 4.16 4.60
C GLN A 74 -6.63 2.80 4.32
N PRO A 75 -6.14 2.10 5.35
CA PRO A 75 -5.54 0.76 5.19
C PRO A 75 -6.34 -0.20 4.31
N PRO A 76 -7.67 -0.42 4.50
CA PRO A 76 -8.44 -1.32 3.64
C PRO A 76 -8.45 -0.90 2.16
N SER A 77 -8.45 0.40 1.88
CA SER A 77 -8.37 0.93 0.52
C SER A 77 -7.02 0.63 -0.14
N LEU A 78 -5.92 0.65 0.63
CA LEU A 78 -4.58 0.28 0.13
C LEU A 78 -4.50 -1.22 -0.15
N ILE A 79 -5.04 -2.05 0.75
CA ILE A 79 -5.11 -3.51 0.56
C ILE A 79 -5.84 -3.81 -0.75
N ARG A 80 -7.03 -3.22 -0.92
CA ARG A 80 -7.81 -3.35 -2.14
C ARG A 80 -7.05 -2.90 -3.38
N TRP A 81 -6.37 -1.75 -3.33
CA TRP A 81 -5.56 -1.26 -4.45
C TRP A 81 -4.47 -2.26 -4.85
N ILE A 82 -3.79 -2.88 -3.87
CA ILE A 82 -2.77 -3.90 -4.13
C ILE A 82 -3.38 -5.13 -4.80
N LEU A 83 -4.54 -5.60 -4.32
CA LEU A 83 -5.24 -6.75 -4.91
C LEU A 83 -5.73 -6.48 -6.33
N VAL A 84 -6.29 -5.30 -6.59
CA VAL A 84 -6.71 -4.88 -7.94
C VAL A 84 -5.49 -4.82 -8.86
N ALA A 85 -4.39 -4.21 -8.41
CA ALA A 85 -3.16 -4.14 -9.17
C ALA A 85 -2.61 -5.55 -9.49
N GLN A 86 -2.66 -6.49 -8.54
CA GLN A 86 -2.29 -7.89 -8.78
C GLN A 86 -3.16 -8.57 -9.83
N CYS A 87 -4.48 -8.33 -9.81
CA CYS A 87 -5.38 -8.83 -10.85
C CYS A 87 -5.04 -8.22 -12.22
N THR A 88 -4.71 -6.93 -12.29
CA THR A 88 -4.29 -6.27 -13.54
C THR A 88 -2.99 -6.85 -14.09
N ILE A 89 -2.02 -7.19 -13.23
CA ILE A 89 -0.78 -7.83 -13.67
C ILE A 89 -1.06 -9.26 -14.15
N ALA A 90 -1.85 -10.03 -13.40
CA ALA A 90 -2.20 -11.39 -13.77
C ALA A 90 -2.88 -11.44 -15.14
N ASP A 91 -3.82 -10.52 -15.39
CA ASP A 91 -4.45 -10.29 -16.69
C ASP A 91 -3.41 -9.97 -17.78
N ALA A 92 -2.47 -9.07 -17.50
CA ALA A 92 -1.41 -8.69 -18.45
C ALA A 92 -0.42 -9.84 -18.76
N VAL A 93 -0.24 -10.80 -17.84
CA VAL A 93 0.58 -12.01 -18.05
C VAL A 93 -0.20 -13.11 -18.82
N GLY A 94 -1.50 -12.93 -19.02
CA GLY A 94 -2.37 -13.93 -19.65
C GLY A 94 -2.97 -14.94 -18.67
N MET A 95 -2.91 -14.67 -17.37
CA MET A 95 -3.66 -15.39 -16.33
C MET A 95 -5.04 -14.76 -16.15
N GLU A 96 -5.81 -14.72 -17.24
CA GLU A 96 -7.16 -14.18 -17.27
C GLU A 96 -8.08 -14.96 -16.32
N GLY A 97 -8.89 -14.25 -15.52
CA GLY A 97 -9.86 -14.86 -14.60
C GLY A 97 -9.46 -14.89 -13.12
N MET A 98 -8.27 -14.38 -12.76
CA MET A 98 -7.97 -14.09 -11.36
C MET A 98 -8.84 -12.93 -10.86
N THR A 99 -9.61 -13.19 -9.82
CA THR A 99 -10.51 -12.21 -9.19
C THR A 99 -10.03 -11.89 -7.78
N LEU A 100 -10.51 -10.81 -7.17
CA LEU A 100 -10.18 -10.48 -5.77
C LEU A 100 -10.52 -11.62 -4.79
N ALA A 101 -11.54 -12.43 -5.12
CA ALA A 101 -11.93 -13.61 -4.35
C ALA A 101 -10.91 -14.76 -4.45
N ASP A 102 -10.00 -14.74 -5.42
CA ASP A 102 -8.85 -15.65 -5.52
C ASP A 102 -7.79 -15.34 -4.46
N TRP A 103 -7.61 -14.05 -4.20
CA TRP A 103 -6.66 -13.53 -3.22
C TRP A 103 -7.17 -13.54 -1.77
N GLY A 104 -8.34 -14.15 -1.53
CA GLY A 104 -8.97 -14.21 -0.21
C GLY A 104 -9.67 -12.93 0.22
N ALA A 105 -9.98 -12.01 -0.70
CA ALA A 105 -10.77 -10.84 -0.34
C ALA A 105 -12.21 -11.24 0.01
N PRO A 106 -12.79 -10.73 1.11
CA PRO A 106 -14.19 -10.96 1.42
C PRO A 106 -15.07 -10.31 0.35
N ALA A 107 -16.20 -10.94 0.02
CA ALA A 107 -17.10 -10.51 -1.04
C ALA A 107 -17.58 -9.04 -0.89
N GLU A 108 -17.63 -8.54 0.34
CA GLU A 108 -17.97 -7.15 0.65
C GLU A 108 -16.98 -6.13 0.06
N VAL A 109 -15.69 -6.44 -0.04
CA VAL A 109 -14.67 -5.51 -0.56
C VAL A 109 -14.88 -5.23 -2.05
N GLY A 110 -15.50 -6.14 -2.79
CA GLY A 110 -15.81 -5.95 -4.21
C GLY A 110 -16.91 -4.92 -4.49
N GLN A 111 -17.85 -4.71 -3.56
CA GLN A 111 -19.05 -3.90 -3.83
C GLN A 111 -18.90 -2.40 -3.55
N VAL A 112 -17.87 -1.97 -2.81
CA VAL A 112 -17.80 -0.59 -2.30
C VAL A 112 -17.30 0.43 -3.35
N GLU A 113 -16.92 0.02 -4.57
CA GLU A 113 -16.37 0.99 -5.56
C GLU A 113 -17.39 1.80 -6.35
N GLU A 114 -18.69 1.48 -6.31
CA GLU A 114 -19.66 2.27 -7.06
C GLU A 114 -20.14 3.51 -6.29
N SER A 115 -19.78 3.65 -5.01
CA SER A 115 -20.33 4.70 -4.13
C SER A 115 -19.36 5.82 -3.73
N GLU A 116 -18.12 5.84 -4.19
CA GLU A 116 -17.37 7.10 -4.21
C GLU A 116 -17.63 7.76 -5.57
N PRO A 117 -18.59 8.70 -5.68
CA PRO A 117 -18.62 9.59 -6.82
C PRO A 117 -17.25 10.24 -6.86
N TYR A 118 -16.46 9.81 -7.84
CA TYR A 118 -15.30 10.53 -8.32
C TYR A 118 -15.82 11.89 -8.79
N PHE A 119 -16.00 12.79 -7.82
CA PHE A 119 -16.23 14.21 -7.96
C PHE A 119 -14.88 14.79 -8.40
N GLY A 120 -14.41 14.34 -9.56
CA GLY A 120 -13.69 15.24 -10.43
C GLY A 120 -14.66 16.39 -10.67
N PRO A 121 -14.32 17.64 -10.30
CA PRO A 121 -14.98 18.75 -10.96
C PRO A 121 -14.73 18.50 -12.44
N LYS A 122 -15.81 18.20 -13.16
CA LYS A 122 -15.81 18.22 -14.61
C LYS A 122 -15.11 19.50 -15.01
N SER A 123 -13.99 19.35 -15.71
CA SER A 123 -13.44 20.41 -16.52
C SER A 123 -14.55 20.82 -17.48
N ALA A 124 -15.32 21.84 -17.09
CA ALA A 124 -16.17 22.56 -18.00
C ALA A 124 -15.22 23.37 -18.90
N GLN A 125 -14.66 22.68 -19.89
CA GLN A 125 -14.12 23.31 -21.06
C GLN A 125 -15.30 23.97 -21.78
N GLY A 126 -15.36 25.31 -21.73
CA GLY A 126 -16.18 26.08 -22.66
C GLY A 126 -17.02 27.18 -22.05
N SER A 127 -16.38 28.23 -21.53
CA SER A 127 -16.79 29.63 -21.77
C SER A 127 -15.67 30.55 -21.29
N ARG A 128 -14.83 30.99 -22.23
CA ARG A 128 -14.04 32.22 -22.07
C ARG A 128 -15.03 33.38 -21.94
N PRO A 129 -14.99 34.21 -20.89
CA PRO A 129 -15.54 35.56 -20.98
C PRO A 129 -14.66 36.38 -21.93
N PRO A 130 -15.24 37.26 -22.79
CA PRO A 130 -14.45 38.21 -23.54
C PRO A 130 -13.82 39.21 -22.56
N THR A 131 -12.53 39.44 -22.73
CA THR A 131 -11.78 40.66 -22.41
C THR A 131 -12.50 41.66 -21.50
N GLY A 132 -12.08 41.73 -20.24
CA GLY A 132 -12.51 42.77 -19.31
C GLY A 132 -11.74 42.72 -18.01
N GLU A 133 -10.64 43.48 -17.97
CA GLU A 133 -10.06 44.09 -16.76
C GLU A 133 -9.36 43.15 -15.76
N LEU A 134 -8.04 43.10 -15.87
CA LEU A 134 -7.15 42.73 -14.77
C LEU A 134 -7.38 43.70 -13.60
N PRO A 135 -7.75 43.24 -12.39
CA PRO A 135 -7.61 44.08 -11.21
C PRO A 135 -6.11 44.43 -11.05
N PRO A 136 -5.78 45.69 -10.69
CA PRO A 136 -4.40 46.12 -10.55
C PRO A 136 -3.67 45.25 -9.51
N PRO A 137 -2.36 45.03 -9.68
CA PRO A 137 -1.56 44.33 -8.68
C PRO A 137 -1.71 45.07 -7.35
N THR A 138 -2.29 44.41 -6.36
CA THR A 138 -2.22 44.87 -4.97
C THR A 138 -0.74 45.07 -4.63
N PRO A 139 -0.37 46.23 -4.06
CA PRO A 139 1.00 46.46 -3.65
C PRO A 139 1.42 45.36 -2.66
N PRO A 140 2.67 44.86 -2.73
CA PRO A 140 3.15 43.92 -1.74
C PRO A 140 2.99 44.57 -0.36
N ALA A 141 2.38 43.82 0.57
CA ALA A 141 2.34 44.23 1.96
C ALA A 141 3.77 44.59 2.40
N PRO A 142 3.99 45.73 3.09
CA PRO A 142 5.30 46.04 3.62
C PRO A 142 5.71 44.88 4.52
N TYR A 143 6.88 44.32 4.22
CA TYR A 143 7.54 43.28 4.98
C TYR A 143 7.29 43.49 6.47
N ALA A 144 6.51 42.59 7.07
CA ALA A 144 6.54 42.43 8.51
C ALA A 144 7.97 41.98 8.83
N THR A 145 8.75 42.93 9.34
CA THR A 145 10.07 42.72 9.94
C THR A 145 9.99 41.49 10.84
N LEU A 146 10.45 40.36 10.33
CA LEU A 146 10.69 39.18 11.15
C LEU A 146 11.80 39.56 12.13
N PRO A 147 11.62 39.29 13.43
CA PRO A 147 12.69 39.50 14.40
C PRO A 147 13.92 38.69 14.00
N PRO A 148 15.14 39.22 14.17
CA PRO A 148 16.36 38.47 13.90
C PRO A 148 16.38 37.22 14.77
N MET A 149 16.45 36.05 14.13
CA MET A 149 16.59 34.79 14.85
C MET A 149 17.92 34.78 15.62
N PRO A 150 17.96 34.22 16.84
CA PRO A 150 19.20 34.09 17.59
C PRO A 150 20.18 33.17 16.84
N PRO A 151 21.51 33.40 16.96
CA PRO A 151 22.50 32.47 16.44
C PRO A 151 22.33 31.14 17.18
N MET A 152 21.81 30.12 16.50
CA MET A 152 21.82 28.76 17.00
C MET A 152 23.29 28.36 17.17
N GLN A 153 23.69 28.19 18.42
CA GLN A 153 25.03 27.79 18.83
C GLN A 153 25.45 26.53 18.08
N SER A 154 26.50 26.70 17.30
CA SER A 154 27.40 25.65 16.85
C SER A 154 27.90 24.84 18.04
N GLY A 155 27.45 23.59 18.14
CA GLY A 155 27.97 22.63 19.10
C GLY A 155 27.62 21.19 18.69
N PRO A 156 28.50 20.49 17.95
CA PRO A 156 28.41 19.04 17.88
C PRO A 156 28.83 18.45 19.25
N PRO A 157 28.03 17.57 19.87
CA PRO A 157 28.53 16.73 20.97
C PRO A 157 29.57 15.73 20.43
N PRO A 158 30.68 15.47 21.15
CA PRO A 158 31.57 14.38 20.81
C PRO A 158 30.89 13.05 21.13
N MET A 159 30.35 12.38 20.11
CA MET A 159 29.94 10.98 20.27
C MET A 159 31.17 10.09 20.16
N ALA A 160 31.44 9.40 21.27
CA ALA A 160 32.52 8.46 21.46
C ALA A 160 32.47 7.28 20.46
N PRO A 161 33.63 6.67 20.13
CA PRO A 161 33.70 5.44 19.33
C PRO A 161 33.21 4.24 20.15
N GLY A 162 31.91 3.98 20.10
CA GLY A 162 31.27 2.82 20.71
C GLY A 162 31.37 1.57 19.83
N ASN A 163 32.46 0.82 20.00
CA ASN A 163 32.58 -0.64 19.94
C ASN A 163 31.63 -1.42 19.00
N PHE A 164 32.03 -1.53 17.73
CA PHE A 164 31.43 -2.45 16.76
C PHE A 164 31.96 -3.87 17.02
N THR A 165 31.21 -4.70 17.75
CA THR A 165 31.49 -6.14 17.85
C THR A 165 30.62 -6.86 16.83
N LEU A 166 31.23 -7.34 15.75
CA LEU A 166 30.58 -8.21 14.77
C LEU A 166 30.57 -9.64 15.33
N PRO A 167 29.44 -10.36 15.32
CA PRO A 167 29.45 -11.80 15.56
C PRO A 167 30.08 -12.53 14.35
N PRO A 168 30.96 -13.52 14.57
CA PRO A 168 31.41 -14.42 13.52
C PRO A 168 30.34 -15.48 13.25
N TYR A 169 29.54 -15.30 12.21
CA TYR A 169 28.89 -16.41 11.53
C TYR A 169 29.68 -16.60 10.23
N GLY A 170 30.56 -17.59 10.12
CA GLY A 170 30.24 -19.00 10.29
C GLY A 170 29.78 -19.54 8.93
N TYR A 171 30.68 -19.48 7.95
CA TYR A 171 30.56 -20.25 6.71
C TYR A 171 30.87 -21.70 7.10
N ASP A 172 29.85 -22.55 7.17
CA ASP A 172 30.05 -23.99 7.17
C ASP A 172 29.53 -24.58 5.86
N ASP A 173 30.43 -25.36 5.30
CA ASP A 173 30.49 -25.96 3.98
C ASP A 173 29.58 -27.19 3.95
N GLY A 174 28.77 -27.32 2.89
CA GLY A 174 27.81 -28.40 2.76
C GLY A 174 27.69 -28.91 1.33
N LEU A 175 28.83 -29.08 0.66
CA LEU A 175 28.96 -29.85 -0.57
C LEU A 175 28.65 -31.33 -0.30
N THR A 176 27.56 -31.85 -0.87
CA THR A 176 27.34 -33.29 -1.17
C THR A 176 26.25 -33.32 -2.25
N GLN A 177 26.59 -33.24 -3.54
CA GLN A 177 27.09 -34.30 -4.42
C GLN A 177 26.16 -35.51 -4.51
N ALA A 178 25.33 -35.48 -5.55
CA ALA A 178 24.64 -36.63 -6.16
C ALA A 178 25.66 -37.71 -6.60
N PRO A 179 25.23 -38.96 -6.75
CA PRO A 179 24.55 -39.37 -7.98
C PRO A 179 23.14 -39.92 -7.81
#